data_AF-A0A9Q1UWK0-F1
#
_entry.id   AF-A0A9Q1UWK0-F1
#
_cell.length_a   1.000
_cell.length_b   1.000
_cell.length_c   1.000
_cell.angle_alpha   90.00
_cell.angle_beta   90.00
_cell.angle_gamma   90.00
#
_symmetry.space_group_name_H-M   'P 1'
#
loop_
_entity.id
_entity.type
_entity.pdbx_description
1 polymer ?
#
loop_
_entity_poly.entity_id
_entity_poly.type
_entity_poly.pdbx_seq_one_letter_code
_entity_poly.pdbx_strand_id
1 'polypeptide(L)'
;MITSKNQCIQMSCDSPMNQCMKKCMSKCMNECLEKNPGNTSGSIKITNHAAYVASFSVGYTYHGNFQAYDSPNLKPTQSYTIHIPKGATQILFLAQYYISTSSKKTILRREFTEPPKKCFKFTGVLFHANCVEVPC
;
A
#
# COMPACT_ATOMS: atom_id res chain seq x y z
N MET A 1 9.64 -1.81 -44.15
CA MET A 1 9.50 -3.07 -43.39
C MET A 1 9.94 -2.83 -41.96
N ILE A 2 9.07 -3.18 -41.02
CA ILE A 2 9.23 -3.06 -39.57
C ILE A 2 10.17 -4.16 -39.10
N THR A 3 11.09 -3.87 -38.17
CA THR A 3 11.33 -4.79 -37.04
C THR A 3 11.95 -4.06 -35.85
N SER A 4 11.09 -3.86 -34.86
CA SER A 4 11.39 -3.65 -33.45
C SER A 4 12.31 -4.75 -32.91
N LYS A 5 13.32 -4.38 -32.11
CA LYS A 5 13.82 -5.23 -31.03
C LYS A 5 13.81 -4.42 -29.74
N ASN A 6 12.74 -4.63 -28.97
CA ASN A 6 12.63 -4.34 -27.55
C ASN A 6 13.88 -4.82 -26.80
N GLN A 7 14.77 -3.88 -26.48
CA GLN A 7 15.63 -4.00 -25.32
C GLN A 7 14.90 -3.32 -24.17
N CYS A 8 14.10 -4.08 -23.43
CA CYS A 8 13.68 -3.67 -22.10
C CYS A 8 14.95 -3.65 -21.24
N ILE A 9 15.53 -2.46 -21.14
CA ILE A 9 16.60 -2.11 -20.22
C ILE A 9 16.20 -2.60 -18.84
N GLN A 10 17.08 -3.38 -18.21
CA GLN A 10 17.01 -3.69 -16.79
C GLN A 10 17.10 -2.38 -16.00
N MET A 11 15.96 -1.71 -15.80
CA MET A 11 15.87 -0.60 -14.87
C MET A 11 15.91 -1.18 -13.48
N SER A 12 17.00 -0.91 -12.76
CA SER A 12 17.12 -1.19 -11.34
C SER A 12 15.89 -0.63 -10.61
N CYS A 13 15.21 -1.50 -9.88
CA CYS A 13 13.98 -1.19 -9.17
C CYS A 13 14.15 -0.17 -8.03
N ASP A 14 15.38 0.28 -7.75
CA ASP A 14 15.79 0.99 -6.53
C ASP A 14 16.38 2.39 -6.78
N SER A 15 16.16 3.00 -7.95
CA SER A 15 16.51 4.43 -8.13
C SER A 15 15.53 5.33 -7.36
N PRO A 16 16.00 6.37 -6.64
CA PRO A 16 15.13 7.33 -5.94
C PRO A 16 14.07 7.97 -6.85
N MET A 17 14.39 8.16 -8.13
CA MET A 17 13.46 8.73 -9.12
C MET A 17 12.31 7.76 -9.44
N ASN A 18 12.61 6.45 -9.54
CA ASN A 18 11.59 5.40 -9.74
C ASN A 18 10.69 5.26 -8.50
N GLN A 19 11.24 5.42 -7.29
CA GLN A 19 10.47 5.39 -6.06
C GLN A 19 9.54 6.62 -5.93
N CYS A 20 10.02 7.80 -6.30
CA CYS A 20 9.19 9.02 -6.36
C CYS A 20 8.05 8.88 -7.37
N MET A 21 8.34 8.37 -8.58
CA MET A 21 7.31 8.15 -9.60
C MET A 21 6.24 7.15 -9.14
N LYS A 22 6.65 6.01 -8.56
CA LYS A 22 5.70 5.04 -7.98
C LYS A 22 4.82 5.70 -6.93
N LYS A 23 5.41 6.46 -5.99
CA LYS A 23 4.65 7.19 -4.96
C LYS A 23 3.66 8.18 -5.57
N CYS A 24 4.08 9.00 -6.53
CA CYS A 24 3.21 9.95 -7.21
C CYS A 24 2.04 9.27 -7.93
N MET A 25 2.31 8.23 -8.72
CA MET A 25 1.26 7.48 -9.43
C MET A 25 0.27 6.85 -8.45
N SER A 26 0.79 6.28 -7.36
CA SER A 26 0.00 5.62 -6.33
C SER A 26 -0.91 6.61 -5.57
N LYS A 27 -0.40 7.80 -5.27
CA LYS A 27 -1.16 8.90 -4.65
C LYS A 27 -2.24 9.42 -5.59
N CYS A 28 -1.90 9.70 -6.85
CA CYS A 28 -2.86 10.15 -7.85
C CYS A 28 -3.97 9.11 -8.07
N MET A 29 -3.63 7.81 -8.09
CA MET A 29 -4.64 6.75 -8.23
C MET A 29 -5.61 6.74 -7.05
N ASN A 30 -5.11 6.81 -5.81
CA ASN A 30 -5.97 6.82 -4.63
C ASN A 30 -6.90 8.05 -4.61
N GLU A 31 -6.37 9.24 -4.94
CA GLU A 31 -7.16 10.47 -5.05
C GLU A 31 -8.21 10.40 -6.16
N CYS A 32 -7.88 9.77 -7.30
CA CYS A 32 -8.83 9.53 -8.38
C CYS A 32 -9.97 8.59 -7.94
N LEU A 33 -9.65 7.53 -7.19
CA LEU A 33 -10.63 6.59 -6.67
C LEU A 33 -11.52 7.22 -5.60
N GLU A 34 -10.95 8.04 -4.72
CA GLU A 34 -11.70 8.80 -3.71
C GLU A 34 -12.72 9.75 -4.36
N LYS A 35 -12.32 10.45 -5.44
CA LYS A 35 -13.20 11.34 -6.21
C LYS A 35 -14.25 10.61 -7.06
N ASN A 36 -14.04 9.32 -7.35
CA ASN A 36 -14.92 8.50 -8.20
C ASN A 36 -15.32 7.21 -7.48
N PRO A 37 -16.16 7.27 -6.42
CA PRO A 37 -16.46 6.13 -5.55
C PRO A 37 -17.06 4.92 -6.30
N GLY A 38 -17.76 5.14 -7.42
CA GLY A 38 -18.29 4.08 -8.27
C GLY A 38 -17.23 3.17 -8.92
N ASN A 39 -15.98 3.63 -8.96
CA ASN A 39 -14.82 2.87 -9.46
C ASN A 39 -14.09 2.10 -8.35
N THR A 40 -14.53 2.21 -7.09
CA THR A 40 -13.96 1.49 -5.94
C THR A 40 -14.93 0.41 -5.49
N SER A 41 -14.44 -0.75 -5.09
CA SER A 41 -15.26 -1.75 -4.40
C SER A 41 -14.71 -2.16 -3.03
N GLY A 42 -13.51 -1.71 -2.69
CA GLY A 42 -12.87 -1.96 -1.41
C GLY A 42 -12.10 -0.74 -0.89
N SER A 43 -11.83 -0.76 0.41
CA SER A 43 -10.94 0.17 1.08
C SER A 43 -10.26 -0.48 2.27
N ILE A 44 -9.04 -0.04 2.54
CA ILE A 44 -8.31 -0.38 3.76
C ILE A 44 -7.98 0.94 4.47
N LYS A 45 -8.53 1.11 5.66
CA LYS A 45 -8.19 2.23 6.55
C LYS A 45 -7.31 1.74 7.68
N ILE A 46 -6.27 2.48 8.01
CA ILE A 46 -5.45 2.20 9.18
C ILE A 46 -5.25 3.46 10.00
N THR A 47 -5.27 3.31 11.31
CA THR A 47 -4.90 4.36 12.26
C THR A 47 -3.71 3.91 13.09
N ASN A 48 -2.70 4.75 13.20
CA ASN A 48 -1.55 4.47 14.03
C ASN A 48 -1.79 4.89 15.49
N HIS A 49 -2.10 3.95 16.37
CA HIS A 49 -2.19 4.15 17.82
C HIS A 49 -0.92 3.70 18.55
N ALA A 50 0.13 3.31 17.83
CA ALA A 50 1.35 2.80 18.42
C ALA A 50 2.36 3.91 18.74
N ALA A 51 3.35 3.58 19.58
CA ALA A 51 4.47 4.46 19.91
C ALA A 51 5.64 4.33 18.90
N TYR A 52 5.34 4.20 17.61
CA TYR A 52 6.34 4.12 16.54
C TYR A 52 5.79 4.66 15.22
N VAL A 53 6.68 4.92 14.26
CA VAL A 53 6.28 5.27 12.89
C VAL A 53 5.99 3.99 12.11
N ALA A 54 4.87 3.97 11.41
CA ALA A 54 4.40 2.81 10.66
C ALA A 54 4.06 3.16 9.22
N SER A 55 3.97 2.15 8.37
CA SER A 55 3.45 2.28 7.00
C SER A 55 2.78 0.97 6.62
N PHE A 56 1.98 0.99 5.56
CA PHE A 56 1.50 -0.25 4.97
C PHE A 56 1.66 -0.21 3.45
N SER A 57 1.69 -1.38 2.84
CA SER A 57 1.75 -1.55 1.40
C SER A 57 0.57 -2.41 0.94
N VAL A 58 0.03 -2.08 -0.22
CA VAL A 58 -0.98 -2.90 -0.90
C VAL A 58 -0.51 -3.18 -2.31
N GLY A 59 -0.35 -4.46 -2.64
CA GLY A 59 -0.15 -4.95 -4.00
C GLY A 59 -1.44 -5.58 -4.52
N TYR A 60 -1.76 -5.42 -5.80
CA TYR A 60 -2.90 -6.08 -6.44
C TYR A 60 -2.75 -6.14 -7.96
N THR A 61 -3.46 -7.06 -8.60
CA THR A 61 -3.54 -7.13 -10.07
C THR A 61 -4.80 -6.41 -10.54
N TYR A 62 -4.65 -5.47 -11.48
CA TYR A 62 -5.74 -4.69 -12.06
C TYR A 62 -5.57 -4.60 -13.58
N HIS A 63 -6.60 -5.02 -14.34
CA HIS A 63 -6.54 -5.17 -15.81
C HIS A 63 -5.31 -5.96 -16.28
N GLY A 64 -4.98 -7.06 -15.59
CA GLY A 64 -3.83 -7.91 -15.91
C GLY A 64 -2.46 -7.35 -15.50
N ASN A 65 -2.39 -6.13 -14.97
CA ASN A 65 -1.13 -5.51 -14.55
C ASN A 65 -1.02 -5.48 -13.03
N PHE A 66 0.15 -5.85 -12.51
CA PHE A 66 0.43 -5.71 -11.08
C PHE A 66 0.66 -4.25 -10.73
N GLN A 67 -0.02 -3.79 -9.69
CA GLN A 67 0.10 -2.47 -9.11
C GLN A 67 0.51 -2.62 -7.65
N ALA A 68 1.38 -1.74 -7.18
CA ALA A 68 1.76 -1.67 -5.78
C ALA A 68 1.69 -0.23 -5.28
N TYR A 69 1.18 -0.08 -4.07
CA TYR A 69 1.02 1.18 -3.37
C TYR A 69 1.69 1.09 -2.01
N ASP A 70 2.43 2.13 -1.63
CA ASP A 70 2.94 2.32 -0.28
C ASP A 70 2.26 3.53 0.35
N SER A 71 1.77 3.38 1.58
CA SER A 71 1.25 4.51 2.34
C SER A 71 2.35 5.52 2.66
N PRO A 72 1.99 6.79 2.93
CA PRO A 72 2.87 7.69 3.66
C PRO A 72 3.28 7.06 5.01
N ASN A 73 4.35 7.62 5.59
CA ASN A 73 4.71 7.30 6.97
C ASN A 73 3.65 7.86 7.91
N LEU A 74 3.04 6.97 8.68
CA LEU A 74 2.04 7.30 9.68
C LEU A 74 2.75 7.49 11.01
N LYS A 75 2.85 8.75 11.45
CA LYS A 75 3.23 9.08 12.84
C LYS A 75 2.12 8.63 13.79
N PRO A 76 2.39 8.52 15.11
CA PRO A 76 1.33 8.27 16.09
C PRO A 76 0.14 9.21 15.88
N THR A 77 -1.06 8.68 16.10
CA THR A 77 -2.40 9.27 15.89
C THR A 77 -2.83 9.50 14.44
N GLN A 78 -1.93 9.37 13.46
CA GLN A 78 -2.28 9.56 12.06
C GLN A 78 -3.06 8.38 11.49
N SER A 79 -3.96 8.68 10.54
CA SER A 79 -4.71 7.68 9.79
C SER A 79 -4.50 7.83 8.30
N TYR A 80 -4.66 6.74 7.57
CA TYR A 80 -4.67 6.77 6.11
C TYR A 80 -5.62 5.71 5.56
N THR A 81 -6.33 6.07 4.49
CA THR A 81 -7.24 5.16 3.77
C THR A 81 -6.73 4.99 2.35
N ILE A 82 -6.58 3.73 1.94
CA ILE A 82 -6.43 3.38 0.53
C ILE A 82 -7.75 2.84 -0.01
N HIS A 83 -8.11 3.28 -1.20
CA HIS A 83 -9.18 2.73 -2.02
C HIS A 83 -8.60 1.71 -3.00
N ILE A 84 -9.32 0.60 -3.15
CA ILE A 84 -8.96 -0.48 -4.06
C ILE A 84 -9.97 -0.47 -5.22
N PRO A 85 -9.51 -0.42 -6.48
CA PRO A 85 -10.40 -0.31 -7.62
C PRO A 85 -11.26 -1.57 -7.78
N LYS A 86 -12.45 -1.38 -8.33
CA LYS A 86 -13.37 -2.48 -8.64
C LYS A 86 -12.73 -3.44 -9.64
N GLY A 87 -12.72 -4.73 -9.33
CA GLY A 87 -12.10 -5.76 -10.17
C GLY A 87 -10.60 -5.98 -9.94
N ALA A 88 -10.01 -5.34 -8.94
CA ALA A 88 -8.69 -5.74 -8.45
C ALA A 88 -8.74 -7.15 -7.85
N THR A 89 -7.70 -7.95 -8.10
CA THR A 89 -7.58 -9.34 -7.63
C THR A 89 -6.19 -9.57 -7.03
N GLN A 90 -5.98 -10.71 -6.38
CA GLN A 90 -4.68 -11.09 -5.79
C GLN A 90 -4.11 -9.99 -4.89
N ILE A 91 -4.94 -9.48 -3.98
CA ILE A 91 -4.62 -8.32 -3.16
C ILE A 91 -3.77 -8.78 -1.99
N LEU A 92 -2.57 -8.22 -1.87
CA LEU A 92 -1.65 -8.45 -0.76
C LEU A 92 -1.53 -7.18 0.08
N PHE A 93 -1.91 -7.26 1.35
CA PHE A 93 -1.74 -6.20 2.34
C PHE A 93 -0.57 -6.54 3.28
N LEU A 94 0.36 -5.60 3.42
CA LEU A 94 1.50 -5.69 4.32
C LEU A 94 1.49 -4.51 5.29
N ALA A 95 1.34 -4.78 6.57
CA ALA A 95 1.45 -3.79 7.64
C ALA A 95 2.87 -3.83 8.20
N GLN A 96 3.55 -2.67 8.27
CA GLN A 96 4.98 -2.59 8.59
C GLN A 96 5.26 -1.44 9.58
N TYR A 97 6.35 -1.53 10.32
CA TYR A 97 6.86 -0.43 11.14
C TYR A 97 8.36 -0.22 10.94
N TYR A 98 8.81 0.99 11.22
CA TYR A 98 10.20 1.38 11.13
C TYR A 98 10.94 1.02 12.43
N ILE A 99 12.00 0.22 12.33
CA ILE A 99 12.94 -0.02 13.44
C ILE A 99 14.08 1.01 13.44
N SER A 100 14.35 1.62 12.29
CA SER A 100 15.28 2.73 12.08
C SER A 100 14.78 3.58 10.91
N THR A 101 15.49 4.66 10.57
CA THR A 101 15.15 5.50 9.39
C THR A 101 15.23 4.74 8.06
N SER A 102 16.02 3.67 7.98
CA SER A 102 16.27 2.90 6.77
C SER A 102 15.69 1.47 6.79
N SER A 103 15.22 0.98 7.94
CA SER A 103 14.81 -0.42 8.10
C SER A 103 13.39 -0.56 8.62
N LYS A 104 12.65 -1.50 8.02
CA LYS A 104 11.27 -1.86 8.35
C LYS A 104 11.18 -3.31 8.79
N LYS A 105 10.21 -3.60 9.66
CA LYS A 105 9.75 -4.96 9.95
C LYS A 105 8.26 -5.10 9.62
N THR A 106 7.90 -6.27 9.10
CA THR A 106 6.50 -6.64 8.86
C THR A 106 5.85 -7.06 10.17
N ILE A 107 4.66 -6.51 10.44
CA ILE A 107 3.81 -6.86 11.59
C ILE A 107 2.77 -7.89 11.16
N LEU A 108 2.12 -7.65 10.02
CA LEU A 108 1.01 -8.45 9.54
C LEU A 108 1.08 -8.54 8.02
N ARG A 109 0.81 -9.75 7.50
CA ARG A 109 0.54 -10.02 6.09
C ARG A 109 -0.86 -10.59 5.95
N ARG A 110 -1.66 -10.04 5.05
CA ARG A 110 -3.00 -10.55 4.71
C ARG A 110 -3.18 -10.58 3.20
N GLU A 111 -3.91 -11.57 2.73
CA GLU A 111 -4.23 -11.74 1.32
C GLU A 111 -5.75 -11.73 1.18
N PHE A 112 -6.24 -11.11 0.11
CA PHE A 112 -7.66 -11.01 -0.21
C PHE A 112 -7.87 -11.36 -1.69
N THR A 113 -8.87 -12.19 -1.97
CA THR A 113 -9.24 -12.57 -3.34
C THR A 113 -10.00 -11.46 -4.06
N GLU A 114 -10.75 -10.64 -3.31
CA GLU A 114 -11.56 -9.53 -3.80
C GLU A 114 -11.30 -8.26 -2.97
N PRO A 115 -11.61 -7.06 -3.49
CA PRO A 115 -11.39 -5.79 -2.78
C PRO A 115 -12.08 -5.75 -1.40
N PRO A 116 -11.32 -5.77 -0.29
CA PRO A 116 -11.89 -5.82 1.05
C PRO A 116 -12.36 -4.44 1.51
N LYS A 117 -13.29 -4.39 2.47
CA LYS A 117 -13.56 -3.19 3.30
C LYS A 117 -13.14 -3.48 4.72
N LYS A 118 -11.96 -3.00 5.12
CA LYS A 118 -11.33 -3.36 6.41
C LYS A 118 -10.68 -2.16 7.09
N CYS A 119 -10.74 -2.17 8.42
CA CYS A 119 -10.09 -1.17 9.25
C CYS A 119 -9.10 -1.84 10.19
N PHE A 120 -7.94 -1.24 10.35
CA PHE A 120 -6.87 -1.75 11.19
C PHE A 120 -6.35 -0.67 12.15
N LYS A 121 -5.72 -1.10 13.24
CA LYS A 121 -4.95 -0.22 14.12
C LYS A 121 -3.55 -0.79 14.33
N PHE A 122 -2.54 0.05 14.11
CA PHE A 122 -1.22 -0.22 14.69
C PHE A 122 -1.27 0.08 16.19
N THR A 123 -0.77 -0.83 17.01
CA THR A 123 -0.75 -0.69 18.48
C THR A 123 0.57 -1.23 19.05
N GLY A 124 0.84 -0.91 20.32
CA GLY A 124 2.04 -1.36 21.03
C GLY A 124 3.24 -0.46 20.84
N VAL A 125 4.43 -1.05 21.01
CA VAL A 125 5.74 -0.37 21.04
C VAL A 125 6.73 -1.09 20.12
N LEU A 126 7.90 -0.51 19.84
CA LEU A 126 8.86 -1.05 18.85
C LEU A 126 9.21 -2.54 19.04
N PHE A 127 9.39 -2.99 20.28
CA PHE A 127 9.73 -4.39 20.57
C PHE A 127 8.52 -5.33 20.65
N HIS A 128 7.31 -4.78 20.69
CA HIS A 128 6.03 -5.50 20.76
C HIS A 128 5.01 -4.83 19.84
N ALA A 129 5.37 -4.75 18.55
CA ALA A 129 4.56 -4.10 17.52
C ALA A 129 3.37 -5.00 17.12
N ASN A 130 2.18 -4.41 17.06
CA ASN A 130 0.95 -5.13 16.76
C ASN A 130 0.12 -4.40 15.69
N CYS A 131 -0.66 -5.18 14.94
CA CYS A 131 -1.62 -4.68 13.97
C CYS A 131 -2.89 -5.51 14.12
N VAL A 132 -3.97 -4.87 14.54
CA VAL A 132 -5.24 -5.53 14.84
C VAL A 132 -6.32 -5.04 13.89
N GLU A 133 -7.16 -5.95 13.42
CA GLU A 133 -8.38 -5.60 12.70
C GLU A 133 -9.41 -5.05 13.71
N VAL A 134 -10.12 -4.00 13.31
CA VAL A 134 -11.17 -3.37 14.09
C VAL A 134 -12.37 -3.08 13.21
N PRO A 135 -13.57 -2.88 13.79
CA PRO A 135 -14.68 -2.33 13.04
C PRO A 135 -14.31 -1.02 12.35
N CYS A 136 -14.70 -0.91 11.08
CA CYS A 136 -14.89 0.38 10.42
C CYS A 136 -16.18 1.02 10.97
#